data_AF-A0A379VYP0-F1
#
_entry.id   AF-A0A379VYP0-F1
#
_cell.length_a   1.000
_cell.length_b   1.000
_cell.length_c   1.000
_cell.angle_alpha   90.00
_cell.angle_beta   90.00
_cell.angle_gamma   90.00
#
_symmetry.space_group_name_H-M   'P 1'
#
loop_
_entity.id
_entity.type
_entity.pdbx_description
1 polymer ?
#
loop_
_entity_poly.entity_id
_entity_poly.type
_entity_poly.pdbx_seq_one_letter_code
_entity_poly.pdbx_strand_id
1 'polypeptide(L)'
;MMKWDWIFFDADETLFTFDSFTGLQRMFLDYSVTFTAEDFQDYQAVNKPLWVDYQNGAITSLQLQHARFQSWAERLNVAPGC
;
A
#
# COMPACT_ATOMS: atom_id res chain seq x y z
N MET A 1 -6.58 40.62 9.83
CA MET A 1 -7.20 39.30 9.62
C MET A 1 -6.30 38.54 8.67
N MET A 2 -5.72 37.42 9.08
CA MET A 2 -4.82 36.64 8.22
C MET A 2 -5.65 35.94 7.15
N LYS A 3 -5.43 36.32 5.89
CA LYS A 3 -6.05 35.70 4.72
C LYS A 3 -4.94 34.91 4.03
N TRP A 4 -5.12 33.60 3.94
CA TRP A 4 -4.20 32.74 3.22
C TRP A 4 -4.71 32.58 1.80
N ASP A 5 -3.88 32.89 0.80
CA ASP A 5 -4.25 32.75 -0.61
C ASP A 5 -4.25 31.27 -1.06
N TRP A 6 -3.48 30.42 -0.37
CA TRP A 6 -3.34 28.99 -0.68
C TRP A 6 -3.19 28.18 0.60
N ILE A 7 -3.83 27.01 0.64
CA ILE A 7 -3.69 26.04 1.73
C ILE A 7 -3.42 24.68 1.08
N PHE A 8 -2.37 24.01 1.55
CA PHE A 8 -2.03 22.66 1.14
C PHE A 8 -2.50 21.68 2.21
N PHE A 9 -3.26 20.69 1.79
CA PHE A 9 -3.67 19.57 2.63
C PHE A 9 -2.97 18.31 2.15
N ASP A 10 -2.55 17.50 3.11
CA ASP A 10 -2.25 16.11 2.82
C ASP A 10 -3.54 15.37 2.43
N ALA A 11 -3.41 14.27 1.69
CA ALA A 11 -4.57 13.51 1.23
C ALA A 11 -4.96 12.43 2.24
N ASP A 12 -4.04 11.52 2.53
CA ASP A 12 -4.28 10.33 3.33
C ASP A 12 -4.43 10.69 4.82
N GLU A 13 -5.47 10.16 5.46
CA GLU A 13 -5.83 10.42 6.86
C GLU A 13 -6.07 11.91 7.21
N THR A 14 -6.18 12.78 6.19
CA THR A 14 -6.50 14.21 6.32
C THR A 14 -7.75 14.58 5.51
N LEU A 15 -7.75 14.29 4.20
CA LEU A 15 -8.92 14.48 3.33
C LEU A 15 -9.68 13.18 3.07
N PHE A 16 -8.97 12.05 3.09
CA PHE A 16 -9.53 10.73 2.81
C PHE A 16 -9.12 9.74 3.89
N THR A 17 -10.05 8.87 4.28
CA THR A 17 -9.74 7.68 5.08
C THR A 17 -9.55 6.51 4.15
N PHE A 18 -8.38 5.86 4.19
CA PHE A 18 -8.08 4.75 3.31
C PHE A 18 -8.12 3.42 4.07
N ASP A 19 -9.20 2.66 3.89
CA ASP A 19 -9.32 1.30 4.42
C ASP A 19 -8.54 0.31 3.55
N SER A 20 -7.22 0.29 3.77
CA SER A 20 -6.31 -0.63 3.09
C SER A 20 -6.63 -2.10 3.34
N PHE A 21 -7.17 -2.45 4.52
CA PHE A 21 -7.48 -3.84 4.85
C PHE A 21 -8.63 -4.36 4.00
N THR A 22 -9.77 -3.67 3.98
CA THR A 22 -10.90 -4.06 3.13
C THR A 22 -10.54 -4.03 1.65
N GLY A 23 -9.70 -3.08 1.23
CA GLY A 23 -9.18 -3.02 -0.14
C GLY A 23 -8.39 -4.28 -0.53
N LEU A 24 -7.46 -4.70 0.33
CA LEU A 24 -6.68 -5.93 0.12
C LEU A 24 -7.57 -7.18 0.14
N GLN A 25 -8.52 -7.26 1.07
CA GLN A 25 -9.48 -8.37 1.08
C GLN A 25 -10.20 -8.51 -0.25
N ARG A 26 -10.68 -7.41 -0.83
CA ARG A 26 -11.34 -7.44 -2.15
C ARG A 26 -10.40 -7.88 -3.26
N MET A 27 -9.17 -7.37 -3.28
CA MET A 27 -8.16 -7.75 -4.29
C MET A 27 -7.82 -9.25 -4.24
N PHE A 28 -7.69 -9.81 -3.03
CA PHE A 28 -7.32 -11.22 -2.86
C PHE A 28 -8.48 -12.20 -3.11
N LEU A 29 -9.74 -11.73 -3.06
CA LEU A 29 -10.89 -12.56 -3.43
C LEU A 29 -10.85 -13.03 -4.89
N ASP A 30 -10.29 -12.24 -5.80
CA ASP A 30 -10.11 -12.64 -7.21
C ASP A 30 -9.18 -13.85 -7.37
N TYR A 31 -8.32 -14.08 -6.37
CA TYR A 31 -7.44 -15.24 -6.28
C TYR A 31 -8.00 -16.37 -5.40
N SER A 32 -9.28 -16.29 -5.02
CA SER A 32 -9.93 -17.21 -4.07
C SER A 32 -9.23 -17.28 -2.71
N VAL A 33 -8.58 -16.18 -2.29
CA VAL A 33 -7.90 -16.07 -0.99
C VAL A 33 -8.78 -15.30 -0.01
N THR A 34 -9.06 -15.93 1.13
CA THR A 34 -9.61 -15.23 2.30
C THR A 34 -8.47 -14.50 3.01
N PHE A 35 -8.26 -13.22 2.67
CA PHE A 35 -7.20 -12.41 3.27
C PHE A 35 -7.55 -12.05 4.73
N THR A 36 -6.73 -12.56 5.66
CA THR A 36 -6.99 -12.48 7.10
C THR A 36 -6.30 -11.28 7.76
N ALA A 37 -6.60 -11.04 9.04
CA ALA A 37 -5.90 -10.03 9.82
C ALA A 37 -4.40 -10.35 10.02
N GLU A 38 -4.05 -11.64 10.09
CA GLU A 38 -2.66 -12.10 10.18
C GLU A 38 -1.92 -11.81 8.87
N ASP A 39 -2.51 -12.16 7.73
CA ASP A 39 -1.97 -11.81 6.40
C ASP A 39 -1.76 -10.30 6.24
N PHE A 40 -2.65 -9.48 6.80
CA PHE A 40 -2.52 -8.03 6.79
C PHE A 40 -1.37 -7.53 7.66
N GLN A 41 -1.15 -8.15 8.83
CA GLN A 41 -0.01 -7.81 9.69
C GLN A 41 1.31 -8.13 8.99
N ASP A 42 1.42 -9.31 8.36
CA ASP A 42 2.59 -9.71 7.59
C ASP A 42 2.83 -8.78 6.40
N TYR A 43 1.77 -8.43 5.66
CA TYR A 43 1.86 -7.45 4.58
C TYR A 43 2.35 -6.09 5.09
N GLN A 44 1.80 -5.61 6.21
CA GLN A 44 2.17 -4.30 6.78
C GLN A 44 3.62 -4.27 7.31
N ALA A 45 4.14 -5.39 7.78
CA ALA A 45 5.53 -5.51 8.20
C ALA A 45 6.52 -5.28 7.04
N VAL A 46 6.12 -5.60 5.81
CA VAL A 46 6.89 -5.35 4.58
C VAL A 46 6.56 -3.99 3.95
N ASN A 47 5.26 -3.66 3.85
CA ASN A 47 4.79 -2.46 3.17
C ASN A 47 5.26 -1.16 3.87
N LYS A 48 5.23 -1.10 5.22
CA LYS A 48 5.59 0.13 5.95
C LYS A 48 7.06 0.54 5.75
N PRO A 49 8.06 -0.34 5.91
CA PRO A 49 9.45 0.02 5.63
C PRO A 49 9.68 0.48 4.19
N LEU A 50 9.03 -0.17 3.21
CA LEU A 50 9.19 0.21 1.79
C LEU A 50 8.66 1.63 1.51
N TRP A 51 7.59 2.06 2.20
CA TRP A 51 7.14 3.46 2.11
C TRP A 51 8.17 4.45 2.66
N VAL A 52 8.87 4.09 3.74
CA VAL A 52 9.97 4.91 4.27
C VAL A 52 11.12 4.98 3.28
N ASP A 53 11.51 3.85 2.67
CA ASP A 53 12.56 3.82 1.64
C ASP A 53 12.18 4.67 0.42
N TYR A 54 10.91 4.63 0.00
CA TYR A 54 10.40 5.47 -1.08
C TYR A 54 10.45 6.96 -0.73
N GLN A 55 10.00 7.34 0.48
CA GLN A 55 10.06 8.72 0.97
C GLN A 55 11.49 9.25 1.07
N ASN A 56 12.44 8.37 1.40
CA ASN A 56 13.87 8.68 1.44
C ASN A 56 14.52 8.71 0.03
N GLY A 57 13.78 8.38 -1.02
CA GLY A 57 14.29 8.30 -2.39
C GLY A 57 15.22 7.11 -2.64
N ALA A 58 15.25 6.12 -1.74
CA ALA A 58 16.08 4.92 -1.88
C ALA A 58 15.52 3.94 -2.92
N ILE A 59 14.18 3.93 -3.09
CA ILE A 59 13.49 3.15 -4.12
C ILE A 59 12.52 4.04 -4.91
N THR A 60 12.25 3.64 -6.15
CA THR A 60 11.23 4.23 -7.00
C THR A 60 9.83 3.78 -6.60
N SER A 61 8.80 4.52 -7.07
CA SER A 61 7.41 4.11 -6.88
C SER A 61 7.11 2.75 -7.51
N LEU A 62 7.71 2.43 -8.66
CA LEU A 62 7.57 1.12 -9.31
C LEU A 62 8.15 -0.01 -8.46
N GLN A 63 9.34 0.22 -7.88
CA GLN A 63 9.95 -0.74 -6.96
C GLN A 63 9.10 -0.96 -5.70
N LEU A 64 8.54 0.12 -5.12
CA LEU A 64 7.59 0.01 -4.01
C LEU A 64 6.36 -0.83 -4.38
N GLN A 65 5.77 -0.57 -5.55
CA GLN A 65 4.59 -1.28 -6.04
C GLN A 65 4.84 -2.78 -6.20
N HIS A 66 5.98 -3.18 -6.76
CA HIS A 66 6.31 -4.59 -6.96
C HIS A 66 6.74 -5.27 -5.66
N ALA A 67 7.66 -4.65 -4.91
CA ALA A 67 8.29 -5.28 -3.74
C ALA A 67 7.27 -5.59 -2.64
N ARG A 68 6.29 -4.71 -2.41
CA ARG A 68 5.29 -4.91 -1.34
C ARG A 68 4.34 -6.08 -1.59
N PHE A 69 4.24 -6.56 -2.84
CA PHE A 69 3.40 -7.71 -3.22
C PHE A 69 4.20 -8.93 -3.67
N GLN A 70 5.53 -8.87 -3.66
CA GLN A 70 6.37 -9.92 -4.23
C GLN A 70 6.11 -11.30 -3.59
N SER A 71 6.05 -11.38 -2.26
CA SER A 71 5.79 -12.66 -1.56
C SER A 71 4.43 -13.25 -1.91
N TRP A 72 3.41 -12.40 -2.10
CA TRP A 72 2.09 -12.82 -2.53
C TRP A 72 2.05 -13.24 -3.99
N ALA A 73 2.77 -12.54 -4.87
CA ALA A 73 2.89 -12.90 -6.27
C ALA A 73 3.54 -14.29 -6.44
N GLU A 74 4.60 -14.56 -5.67
CA GLU A 74 5.25 -15.87 -5.61
C GLU A 74 4.32 -16.96 -5.08
N ARG A 75 3.60 -16.71 -3.98
CA ARG A 75 2.63 -17.66 -3.40
C ARG A 75 1.48 -18.01 -4.35
N LEU A 76 1.01 -17.03 -5.11
CA LEU A 76 -0.12 -17.16 -6.03
C LEU A 76 0.28 -17.57 -7.45
N ASN A 77 1.58 -17.68 -7.71
CA ASN A 77 2.15 -17.96 -9.04
C ASN A 77 1.61 -17.00 -10.12
N VAL A 78 1.51 -15.72 -9.77
CA VAL A 78 1.18 -14.64 -10.71
C VAL A 78 2.41 -13.78 -10.96
N ALA A 79 2.58 -13.36 -12.21
CA ALA A 79 3.60 -12.37 -12.53
C ALA A 79 3.29 -11.07 -11.77
N PRO A 80 4.31 -10.37 -11.23
CA PRO A 80 4.10 -9.04 -10.68
C PRO A 80 3.42 -8.18 -11.75
N GLY A 81 2.28 -7.57 -11.39
CA GLY A 81 1.54 -6.69 -12.29
C GLY A 81 2.44 -5.54 -12.75
N CYS A 82 2.40 -5.27 -14.07
CA CYS A 82 3.23 -4.29 -14.76
C CYS A 82 3.01 -2.85 -14.28
#